data_AF-A0A7C8RAM4-F1
#
_entry.id   AF-A0A7C8RAM4-F1
#
_cell.length_a   1.000
_cell.length_b   1.000
_cell.length_c   1.000
_cell.angle_alpha   90.00
_cell.angle_beta   90.00
_cell.angle_gamma   90.00
#
_symmetry.space_group_name_H-M   'P 1'
#
loop_
_entity.id
_entity.type
_entity.pdbx_description
1 polymer ?
#
loop_
_entity_poly.entity_id
_entity_poly.type
_entity_poly.pdbx_seq_one_letter_code
_entity_poly.pdbx_strand_id
1 'polypeptide(L)'
;MAGESESFAVEKTDQEWRAVLSREQFRILRQKGTEAPGSGEYDKSFGSGTYNCAACDFPLYKSTTKFKSGCGWPAFYEGIPGAIKRNEDSSFGMGEGYSTPTDERHCVNSVSLKLEKEKEESK
;
A
#
# COMPACT_ATOMS: atom_id res chain seq x y z
N MET A 1 4.56 -1.06 28.21
CA MET A 1 4.73 -2.27 27.38
C MET A 1 4.89 -1.77 25.95
N ALA A 2 6.10 -1.77 25.38
CA ALA A 2 6.34 -1.18 24.06
C ALA A 2 7.15 -2.15 23.20
N GLY A 3 6.59 -2.44 22.03
CA GLY A 3 7.29 -2.98 20.86
C GLY A 3 7.48 -4.49 20.88
N GLU A 4 6.50 -5.23 20.39
CA GLU A 4 6.81 -6.47 19.71
C GLU A 4 7.72 -6.11 18.52
N SER A 5 8.97 -6.52 18.63
CA SER A 5 9.99 -6.39 17.59
C SER A 5 9.60 -7.29 16.42
N GLU A 6 8.77 -6.77 15.53
CA GLU A 6 8.56 -7.37 14.22
C GLU A 6 9.80 -7.09 13.38
N SER A 7 10.59 -8.14 13.15
CA SER A 7 11.74 -8.11 12.27
C SER A 7 11.25 -7.93 10.82
N PHE A 8 11.17 -6.69 10.36
CA PHE A 8 11.00 -6.43 8.94
C PHE A 8 12.22 -7.00 8.21
N ALA A 9 11.99 -7.70 7.09
CA ALA A 9 13.06 -8.30 6.30
C ALA A 9 14.13 -7.28 5.83
N VAL A 10 13.83 -5.98 5.89
CA VAL A 10 14.74 -4.90 5.53
C VAL A 10 14.87 -3.89 6.68
N GLU A 11 15.91 -4.05 7.48
CA GLU A 11 16.31 -3.07 8.51
C GLU A 11 17.39 -2.14 7.93
N LYS A 12 16.96 -0.97 7.46
CA LYS A 12 17.86 0.09 6.98
C LYS A 12 17.63 1.40 7.73
N THR A 13 18.70 2.19 7.87
CA THR A 13 18.63 3.52 8.49
C THR A 13 17.88 4.50 7.60
N ASP A 14 17.39 5.60 8.15
CA ASP A 14 16.78 6.68 7.37
C ASP A 14 17.71 7.22 6.27
N GLN A 15 19.02 7.29 6.52
CA GLN A 15 20.02 7.72 5.54
C GLN A 15 20.14 6.73 4.37
N GLU A 16 20.21 5.43 4.65
CA GLU A 16 20.23 4.41 3.60
C GLU A 16 18.95 4.46 2.76
N TRP A 17 17.79 4.58 3.42
CA TRP A 17 16.52 4.73 2.71
C TRP A 17 16.46 6.01 1.87
N ARG A 18 17.07 7.13 2.29
CA ARG A 18 17.16 8.35 1.46
C ARG A 18 18.05 8.18 0.23
N ALA A 19 18.98 7.23 0.25
CA ALA A 19 19.83 6.91 -0.89
C ALA A 19 19.16 5.92 -1.86
N VAL A 20 18.36 4.99 -1.34
CA VAL A 20 17.63 3.99 -2.15
C VAL A 20 16.31 4.54 -2.70
N LEU A 21 15.54 5.23 -1.86
CA LEU A 21 14.23 5.77 -2.20
C LEU A 21 14.34 7.18 -2.74
N SER A 22 13.42 7.53 -3.64
CA SER A 22 13.24 8.90 -4.08
C SER A 22 12.79 9.79 -2.91
N ARG A 23 13.06 11.10 -2.99
CA ARG A 23 12.69 12.09 -1.97
C ARG A 23 11.21 11.99 -1.55
N GLU A 24 10.35 11.73 -2.52
CA GLU A 24 8.90 11.62 -2.32
C GLU A 24 8.50 10.31 -1.63
N GLN A 25 9.05 9.18 -2.09
CA GLN A 25 8.88 7.87 -1.46
C GLN A 25 9.38 7.87 -0.02
N PHE A 26 10.56 8.44 0.24
CA PHE A 26 11.10 8.55 1.59
C PHE A 26 10.21 9.39 2.50
N ARG A 27 9.72 10.55 2.02
CA ARG A 27 8.78 11.39 2.77
C ARG A 27 7.50 10.62 3.12
N ILE A 28 6.96 9.85 2.20
CA ILE A 28 5.68 9.17 2.40
C ILE A 28 5.84 7.92 3.27
N LEU A 29 6.82 7.06 2.97
CA LEU A 29 7.07 5.82 3.71
C LEU A 29 7.63 6.06 5.12
N ARG A 30 8.53 7.05 5.30
CA ARG A 30 9.24 7.26 6.58
C ARG A 30 8.72 8.46 7.36
N GLN A 31 8.35 9.56 6.71
CA GLN A 31 7.77 10.72 7.40
C GLN A 31 6.25 10.64 7.54
N LYS A 32 5.64 9.49 7.22
CA LYS A 32 4.18 9.30 7.18
C LYS A 32 3.48 10.38 6.33
N GLY A 33 4.18 10.86 5.30
CA GLY A 33 3.62 11.82 4.37
C GLY A 33 2.47 11.20 3.57
N THR A 34 1.62 12.05 3.03
CA THR A 34 0.58 11.66 2.08
C THR A 34 0.91 12.35 0.76
N GLU A 35 0.82 11.62 -0.35
CA GLU A 35 0.93 12.26 -1.67
C GLU A 35 -0.29 13.16 -1.92
N ALA A 36 -0.25 14.00 -2.96
CA ALA A 36 -1.41 14.79 -3.30
C ALA A 36 -2.54 13.89 -3.86
N PRO A 37 -3.81 14.15 -3.54
CA PRO A 37 -4.92 13.37 -4.10
C PRO A 37 -4.92 13.50 -5.63
N GLY A 38 -4.98 12.37 -6.33
CA GLY A 38 -4.98 12.31 -7.80
C GLY A 38 -3.63 12.57 -8.47
N SER A 39 -2.53 12.72 -7.72
CA SER A 39 -1.17 12.76 -8.31
C SER A 39 -0.62 11.39 -8.66
N GLY A 40 -1.16 10.33 -8.04
CA GLY A 40 -0.64 8.98 -8.17
C GLY A 40 -0.89 8.35 -9.54
N GLU A 41 0.16 7.80 -10.14
CA GLU A 41 0.07 7.07 -11.41
C GLU A 41 -0.87 5.85 -11.29
N TYR A 42 -0.99 5.29 -10.09
CA TYR A 42 -1.88 4.17 -9.77
C TYR A 42 -3.29 4.58 -9.36
N ASP A 43 -3.65 5.86 -9.25
CA ASP A 43 -5.04 6.25 -8.96
C ASP A 43 -5.99 5.84 -10.11
N LYS A 44 -5.59 6.16 -11.35
CA LYS A 44 -6.42 5.91 -12.54
C LYS A 44 -6.04 4.65 -13.32
N SER A 45 -4.89 4.04 -13.02
CA SER A 45 -4.44 2.84 -13.71
C SER A 45 -4.88 1.58 -12.98
N PHE A 46 -5.63 0.72 -13.65
CA PHE A 46 -6.07 -0.59 -13.14
C PHE A 46 -5.27 -1.69 -13.84
N GLY A 47 -3.95 -1.65 -13.67
CA GLY A 47 -3.09 -2.69 -14.25
C GLY A 47 -3.27 -4.01 -13.51
N SER A 48 -3.44 -5.10 -14.27
CA SER A 48 -3.48 -6.47 -13.78
C SER A 48 -2.08 -6.92 -13.34
N GLY A 49 -1.97 -7.39 -12.11
CA GLY A 49 -0.73 -7.77 -11.46
C GLY A 49 -0.78 -7.68 -9.93
N THR A 50 0.38 -7.66 -9.31
CA THR A 50 0.56 -7.55 -7.86
C THR A 50 1.25 -6.24 -7.51
N TYR A 51 0.73 -5.55 -6.50
CA TYR A 51 1.31 -4.33 -5.95
C TYR A 51 2.25 -4.70 -4.81
N ASN A 52 3.53 -4.45 -5.05
CA ASN A 52 4.60 -4.71 -4.10
C ASN A 52 4.98 -3.42 -3.38
N CYS A 53 5.59 -3.54 -2.21
CA CYS A 53 6.15 -2.41 -1.49
C CYS A 53 7.28 -1.77 -2.30
N ALA A 54 7.23 -0.46 -2.52
CA ALA A 54 8.28 0.26 -3.23
C ALA A 54 9.64 0.26 -2.50
N ALA A 55 9.67 -0.12 -1.22
CA ALA A 55 10.88 -0.15 -0.40
C ALA A 55 11.55 -1.53 -0.34
N CYS A 56 10.75 -2.58 -0.08
CA CYS A 56 11.26 -3.94 0.13
C CYS A 56 10.82 -4.94 -0.95
N ASP A 57 10.11 -4.48 -1.99
CA ASP A 57 9.56 -5.31 -3.08
C ASP A 57 8.66 -6.46 -2.58
N PHE A 58 8.16 -6.40 -1.34
CA PHE A 58 7.29 -7.42 -0.77
C PHE A 58 5.86 -7.28 -1.31
N PRO A 59 5.18 -8.38 -1.71
CA PRO A 59 3.83 -8.31 -2.28
C PRO A 59 2.82 -7.90 -1.20
N LEU A 60 2.13 -6.79 -1.40
CA LEU A 60 1.17 -6.23 -0.43
C LEU A 60 -0.28 -6.44 -0.87
N TYR A 61 -0.62 -6.05 -2.10
CA TYR A 61 -1.99 -6.07 -2.60
C TYR A 61 -2.08 -6.69 -3.98
N LYS A 62 -3.22 -7.28 -4.31
CA LYS A 62 -3.50 -7.74 -5.67
C LYS A 62 -4.32 -6.72 -6.42
N SER A 63 -4.09 -6.60 -7.71
CA SER A 63 -4.94 -5.76 -8.59
C SER A 63 -6.40 -6.18 -8.60
N THR A 64 -6.71 -7.46 -8.35
CA THR A 64 -8.08 -7.98 -8.24
C THR A 64 -8.84 -7.40 -7.06
N THR A 65 -8.13 -7.03 -5.98
CA THR A 65 -8.74 -6.46 -4.77
C THR A 65 -8.83 -4.94 -4.82
N LYS A 66 -8.35 -4.33 -5.91
CA LYS A 66 -8.40 -2.90 -6.14
C LYS A 66 -9.80 -2.48 -6.55
N PHE A 67 -10.32 -1.42 -5.94
CA PHE A 67 -11.61 -0.85 -6.29
C PHE A 67 -11.55 0.68 -6.28
N LYS A 68 -12.51 1.31 -6.96
CA LYS A 68 -12.59 2.77 -7.03
C LYS A 68 -13.37 3.31 -5.84
N SER A 69 -12.68 3.64 -4.74
CA SER A 69 -13.32 4.31 -3.60
C SER A 69 -13.61 5.80 -3.87
N GLY A 70 -12.89 6.45 -4.80
CA GLY A 70 -13.02 7.88 -5.05
C GLY A 70 -12.31 8.78 -4.01
N CYS A 71 -11.44 8.22 -3.18
CA CYS A 71 -10.63 8.97 -2.21
C CYS A 71 -9.48 9.79 -2.85
N GLY A 72 -9.16 9.55 -4.13
CA GLY A 72 -8.03 10.17 -4.84
C GLY A 72 -6.72 9.38 -4.77
N TRP A 73 -6.78 8.15 -4.22
CA TRP A 73 -5.67 7.20 -4.15
C TRP A 73 -6.15 5.80 -4.52
N PRO A 74 -5.23 4.88 -4.89
CA PRO A 74 -5.60 3.48 -5.07
C PRO A 74 -6.15 2.91 -3.75
N ALA A 75 -7.37 2.38 -3.83
CA ALA A 75 -8.05 1.75 -2.72
C ALA A 75 -8.15 0.24 -2.96
N PHE A 76 -7.90 -0.53 -1.91
CA PHE A 76 -8.00 -1.99 -1.92
C PHE A 76 -8.94 -2.43 -0.81
N TYR A 77 -9.70 -3.49 -1.04
CA TYR A 77 -10.57 -4.03 0.01
C TYR A 77 -9.92 -5.21 0.75
N GLU A 78 -8.86 -5.79 0.18
CA GLU A 78 -8.19 -6.95 0.75
C GLU A 78 -6.70 -6.90 0.42
N GLY A 79 -5.89 -7.14 1.45
CA GLY A 79 -4.45 -7.26 1.37
C GLY A 79 -3.98 -8.72 1.46
N ILE A 80 -2.73 -8.97 1.07
CA ILE A 80 -2.14 -10.31 1.19
C ILE A 80 -2.00 -10.65 2.69
N PRO A 81 -2.48 -11.83 3.12
CA PRO A 81 -2.43 -12.22 4.53
C PRO A 81 -0.99 -12.30 5.02
N GLY A 82 -0.71 -11.63 6.14
CA GLY A 82 0.63 -11.54 6.73
C GLY A 82 1.56 -10.50 6.09
N ALA A 83 1.15 -9.85 4.98
CA ALA A 83 1.94 -8.82 4.33
C ALA A 83 1.73 -7.42 4.92
N ILE A 84 0.53 -7.17 5.45
CA ILE A 84 0.10 -5.85 5.90
C ILE A 84 -0.21 -5.90 7.38
N LYS A 85 0.49 -5.07 8.15
CA LYS A 85 0.16 -4.84 9.54
C LYS A 85 -0.98 -3.84 9.65
N ARG A 86 -2.16 -4.31 10.01
CA ARG A 86 -3.29 -3.46 10.36
C ARG A 86 -3.06 -2.92 11.78
N ASN A 87 -3.03 -1.60 11.90
CA ASN A 87 -3.16 -0.94 13.19
C ASN A 87 -4.57 -0.35 13.21
N GLU A 88 -5.49 -1.01 13.91
CA GLU A 88 -6.89 -0.60 13.99
C GLU A 88 -7.00 0.64 14.87
N ASP A 89 -7.26 1.78 14.24
CA ASP A 89 -7.61 2.99 14.95
C ASP A 89 -9.12 2.96 15.22
N SER A 90 -9.51 2.56 16.42
CA SER A 90 -10.91 2.40 16.84
C SER A 90 -11.62 3.74 17.13
N SER A 91 -11.00 4.86 16.74
CA SER A 91 -11.51 6.22 16.95
C SER A 91 -12.69 6.56 16.03
N PHE A 92 -12.86 5.85 14.92
CA PHE A 92 -13.99 6.02 13.99
C PHE A 92 -14.76 4.69 13.90
N GLY A 93 -16.07 4.76 14.12
CA GLY A 93 -16.96 3.61 14.28
C GLY A 93 -16.87 2.56 13.18
N MET A 94 -17.11 1.30 13.57
CA MET A 94 -16.97 0.10 12.75
C MET A 94 -17.93 0.12 11.53
N GLY A 95 -17.35 -0.04 10.34
CA GLY A 95 -18.05 -0.25 9.06
C GLY A 95 -18.28 1.04 8.28
N GLU A 96 -17.52 1.23 7.19
CA GLU A 96 -17.75 2.37 6.29
C GLU A 96 -18.92 2.10 5.32
N GLY A 97 -19.46 0.86 5.26
CA GLY A 97 -20.62 0.53 4.41
C GLY A 97 -20.27 0.46 2.92
N TYR A 98 -19.06 -0.01 2.59
CA TYR A 98 -18.65 -0.20 1.20
C TYR A 98 -19.22 -1.49 0.63
N SER A 99 -19.51 -1.50 -0.68
CA SER A 99 -19.98 -2.69 -1.40
C SER A 99 -18.87 -3.74 -1.62
N THR A 100 -17.88 -3.82 -0.74
CA THR A 100 -16.77 -4.76 -0.79
C THR A 100 -17.04 -5.96 0.11
N PRO A 101 -16.55 -7.16 -0.22
CA PRO A 101 -16.83 -8.37 0.55
C PRO A 101 -16.34 -8.30 2.00
N THR A 102 -15.35 -7.47 2.27
CA THR A 102 -14.75 -7.25 3.59
C THR A 102 -15.31 -6.02 4.31
N ASP A 103 -16.15 -5.20 3.65
CA ASP A 103 -16.54 -3.84 4.11
C ASP A 103 -15.34 -2.93 4.45
N GLU A 104 -14.15 -3.30 3.99
CA GLU A 104 -12.90 -2.62 4.30
C GLU A 104 -12.40 -1.79 3.13
N ARG A 105 -11.74 -0.69 3.48
CA ARG A 105 -11.06 0.19 2.54
C ARG A 105 -9.65 0.50 3.03
N HIS A 106 -8.69 0.08 2.23
CA HIS A 106 -7.28 0.39 2.40
C HIS A 106 -6.90 1.46 1.39
N CYS A 107 -6.94 2.73 1.81
CA CYS A 107 -6.38 3.83 1.03
C CYS A 107 -4.85 3.80 1.16
N VAL A 108 -4.15 3.58 0.05
CA VAL A 108 -2.69 3.47 0.05
C VAL A 108 -2.10 4.52 -0.88
N ASN A 109 -1.00 5.14 -0.45
CA ASN A 109 -0.25 6.03 -1.35
C ASN A 109 0.29 5.21 -2.53
N SER A 110 0.05 5.69 -3.74
CA SER A 110 0.55 5.11 -4.98
C SER A 110 2.07 5.02 -4.99
N VAL A 111 2.78 6.02 -4.46
CA VAL A 111 4.26 6.05 -4.46
C VAL A 111 4.89 4.98 -3.57
N SER A 112 4.12 4.47 -2.60
CA SER A 112 4.53 3.39 -1.71
C SER A 112 4.36 2.02 -2.34
N LEU A 113 3.68 1.96 -3.49
CA LEU A 113 3.39 0.74 -4.22
C LEU A 113 4.18 0.70 -5.53
N LYS A 114 4.52 -0.50 -5.94
CA LYS A 114 5.14 -0.81 -7.21
C LYS A 114 4.33 -1.91 -7.86
N LEU A 115 3.70 -1.61 -9.00
CA LEU A 115 2.93 -2.60 -9.72
C LEU A 115 3.86 -3.51 -10.51
N GLU A 116 3.93 -4.77 -10.10
CA GLU A 116 4.50 -5.84 -10.91
C GLU A 116 3.37 -6.46 -11.74
N LYS A 117 3.37 -6.18 -13.04
CA LYS A 117 2.44 -6.82 -13.97
C LYS A 117 2.75 -8.31 -13.98
N GLU A 118 1.76 -9.13 -13.63
CA GLU A 118 1.83 -10.56 -13.90
C GLU A 118 1.96 -10.70 -15.41
N LYS A 119 3.10 -11.21 -15.87
CA LYS A 119 3.23 -11.61 -17.26
C LYS A 119 2.16 -12.68 -17.48
N GLU A 120 1.22 -12.42 -18.38
CA GLU A 120 0.44 -13.48 -18.98
C GLU A 120 1.43 -14.51 -19.53
N GLU A 121 1.71 -15.57 -18.77
CA GLU A 121 2.18 -16.82 -19.34
C GLU A 121 1.01 -17.35 -20.16
N SER A 122 0.94 -16.85 -21.40
CA SER A 122 0.23 -17.52 -22.48
C SER A 122 0.86 -18.90 -22.60
N LYS A 123 0.17 -19.92 -22.08
CA LYS A 123 0.47 -21.32 -22.34
C LYS A 123 -0.81 -22.07 -22.65
#